data_AF-A0A6J0Y8V5-F1
#
_entry.id   AF-A0A6J0Y8V5-F1
#
_cell.length_a   1.000
_cell.length_b   1.000
_cell.length_c   1.000
_cell.angle_alpha   90.00
_cell.angle_beta   90.00
_cell.angle_gamma   90.00
#
_symmetry.space_group_name_H-M   'P 1'
#
loop_
_entity.id
_entity.type
_entity.pdbx_description
1 polymer ?
#
loop_
_entity_poly.entity_id
_entity_poly.type
_entity_poly.pdbx_seq_one_letter_code
_entity_poly.pdbx_strand_id
1 'polypeptide(L)'
;MSICMCKYGFVGNGRTHCIDKDECQFGASVVCGNHTSCHNTPGGFYCICLEGYRATNNNKTFIPNDGTFCTDIDECEVSSRCRHGGRCVNTRGSYECYCMDGYLPKGGPEPFHPTRDATSCTEIDCGTPPEIPGGYIIGNYTSRLGSQVHYACKEGFFSDSEDTVSSCTAVGTWESLKLNCQEIDCGRPPEVQHAVLEGNHSSRLGSVAHYVCLEGFESPGGKITSVCTEKGTWRASASSCSEIIIEINEVSVFNNTCVRWQINPGRINSKIEYVIYIKGQRLDPLESGHEETVNLTTESRTPEVCLDLSQGTNYTVNISTAPPRRSVPAVIELQTAAMPSVGLLHQPGSQSKDDKGQSCSQLVKGVWHE
;
A
#
# COMPACT_ATOMS: atom_id res chain seq x y z
N MET A 1 -40.62 -78.00 -74.51
CA MET A 1 -39.90 -76.72 -74.32
C MET A 1 -39.79 -76.49 -72.81
N SER A 2 -38.76 -77.02 -72.15
CA SER A 2 -38.59 -76.84 -70.71
C SER A 2 -38.11 -75.40 -70.45
N ILE A 3 -38.95 -74.60 -69.81
CA ILE A 3 -38.54 -73.36 -69.17
C ILE A 3 -37.97 -73.80 -67.82
N CYS A 4 -36.65 -73.70 -67.64
CA CYS A 4 -36.10 -73.69 -66.30
C CYS A 4 -36.29 -72.25 -65.77
N MET A 5 -36.67 -72.12 -64.51
CA MET A 5 -36.60 -70.83 -63.82
C MET A 5 -35.36 -70.88 -62.94
N CYS A 6 -34.64 -69.76 -62.81
CA CYS A 6 -33.55 -69.70 -61.85
C CYS A 6 -34.09 -69.98 -60.45
N LYS A 7 -33.33 -70.70 -59.62
CA LYS A 7 -33.68 -70.95 -58.22
C LYS A 7 -33.80 -69.62 -57.48
N TYR A 8 -34.55 -69.60 -56.38
CA TYR A 8 -34.63 -68.44 -55.50
C TYR A 8 -33.22 -67.95 -55.12
N GLY A 9 -32.99 -66.63 -55.16
CA GLY A 9 -31.66 -66.02 -54.96
C GLY A 9 -30.80 -65.93 -56.23
N PHE A 10 -31.29 -66.35 -57.41
CA PHE A 10 -30.54 -66.23 -58.67
C PHE A 10 -31.37 -65.50 -59.74
N VAL A 11 -30.70 -64.71 -60.59
CA VAL A 11 -31.29 -64.00 -61.73
C VAL A 11 -30.66 -64.48 -63.04
N GLY A 12 -31.44 -64.59 -64.11
CA GLY A 12 -30.92 -65.06 -65.40
C GLY A 12 -31.99 -65.56 -66.38
N ASN A 13 -31.55 -66.15 -67.49
CA ASN A 13 -32.43 -66.58 -68.58
C ASN A 13 -33.08 -67.96 -68.34
N GLY A 14 -32.80 -68.60 -67.20
CA GLY A 14 -33.43 -69.85 -66.80
C GLY A 14 -33.17 -71.02 -67.74
N ARG A 15 -32.08 -71.03 -68.52
CA ARG A 15 -31.74 -72.20 -69.37
C ARG A 15 -30.28 -72.62 -69.30
N THR A 16 -29.37 -71.67 -69.32
CA THR A 16 -27.92 -71.93 -69.29
C THR A 16 -27.15 -70.93 -68.43
N HIS A 17 -27.82 -69.86 -67.97
CA HIS A 17 -27.17 -68.78 -67.25
C HIS A 17 -28.10 -68.30 -66.13
N CYS A 18 -27.75 -68.67 -64.91
CA CYS A 18 -28.30 -68.13 -63.67
C CYS A 18 -27.11 -67.62 -62.86
N ILE A 19 -27.09 -66.32 -62.61
CA ILE A 19 -26.09 -65.70 -61.74
C ILE A 19 -26.72 -65.42 -60.40
N ASP A 20 -25.90 -65.47 -59.36
CA ASP A 20 -26.30 -65.14 -58.02
C ASP A 20 -26.82 -63.68 -57.98
N LYS A 21 -27.96 -63.48 -57.32
CA LYS A 21 -28.49 -62.15 -57.12
C LYS A 21 -27.78 -61.57 -55.91
N ASP A 22 -26.82 -60.69 -56.16
CA ASP A 22 -26.15 -60.01 -55.07
C ASP A 22 -27.08 -58.97 -54.44
N GLU A 23 -27.78 -59.36 -53.38
CA GLU A 23 -28.67 -58.45 -52.66
C GLU A 23 -27.91 -57.30 -52.00
N CYS A 24 -26.62 -57.46 -51.68
CA CYS A 24 -25.85 -56.44 -50.99
C CYS A 24 -25.53 -55.23 -51.90
N GLN A 25 -25.66 -55.34 -53.22
CA GLN A 25 -25.49 -54.22 -54.15
C GLN A 25 -26.55 -53.12 -54.00
N PHE A 26 -27.70 -53.42 -53.38
CA PHE A 26 -28.73 -52.42 -53.08
C PHE A 26 -28.38 -51.55 -51.85
N GLY A 27 -27.28 -51.87 -51.17
CA GLY A 27 -26.78 -51.16 -49.99
C GLY A 27 -27.17 -51.87 -48.68
N ALA A 28 -26.19 -52.03 -47.79
CA ALA A 28 -26.37 -52.75 -46.52
C ALA A 28 -27.52 -52.17 -45.68
N SER A 29 -27.63 -50.85 -45.54
CA SER A 29 -28.71 -50.25 -44.74
C SER A 29 -30.10 -50.45 -45.32
N VAL A 30 -30.22 -50.59 -46.65
CA VAL A 30 -31.50 -50.81 -47.34
C VAL A 30 -31.96 -52.26 -47.15
N VAL A 31 -31.02 -53.19 -47.19
CA VAL A 31 -31.29 -54.63 -47.16
C VAL A 31 -31.36 -55.15 -45.72
N CYS A 32 -30.40 -54.78 -44.90
CA CYS A 32 -30.17 -55.30 -43.54
C CYS A 32 -30.61 -54.33 -42.43
N GLY A 33 -30.85 -53.06 -42.73
CA GLY A 33 -31.15 -52.01 -41.75
C GLY A 33 -29.92 -51.25 -41.25
N ASN A 34 -30.12 -50.18 -40.45
CA ASN A 34 -29.02 -49.35 -39.96
C ASN A 34 -28.03 -50.12 -39.07
N HIS A 35 -26.76 -49.69 -39.08
CA HIS A 35 -25.67 -50.26 -38.30
C HIS A 35 -25.37 -51.74 -38.60
N THR A 36 -25.48 -52.12 -39.87
CA THR A 36 -25.21 -53.49 -40.35
C THR A 36 -24.18 -53.53 -41.47
N SER A 37 -23.60 -54.71 -41.67
CA SER A 37 -22.86 -55.10 -42.88
C SER A 37 -23.59 -56.25 -43.57
N CYS A 38 -23.70 -56.18 -44.89
CA CYS A 38 -24.32 -57.20 -45.73
C CYS A 38 -23.25 -58.08 -46.37
N HIS A 39 -23.44 -59.40 -46.30
CA HIS A 39 -22.54 -60.38 -46.88
C HIS A 39 -23.32 -61.28 -47.84
N ASN A 40 -22.99 -61.18 -49.13
CA ASN A 40 -23.62 -61.96 -50.18
C ASN A 40 -23.08 -63.39 -50.20
N THR A 41 -23.95 -64.35 -50.49
CA THR A 41 -23.62 -65.77 -50.59
C THR A 41 -24.36 -66.39 -51.77
N PRO A 42 -23.85 -67.45 -52.40
CA PRO A 42 -24.58 -68.08 -53.49
C PRO A 42 -25.99 -68.54 -53.07
N GLY A 43 -27.03 -67.92 -53.61
CA GLY A 43 -28.44 -68.17 -53.33
C GLY A 43 -29.05 -67.34 -52.20
N GLY A 44 -28.35 -66.33 -51.65
CA GLY A 44 -28.92 -65.40 -50.68
C GLY A 44 -27.87 -64.57 -49.94
N PHE A 45 -28.21 -64.04 -48.77
CA PHE A 45 -27.32 -63.15 -48.04
C PHE A 45 -27.53 -63.26 -46.53
N TYR A 46 -26.56 -62.76 -45.76
CA TYR A 46 -26.70 -62.60 -44.32
C TYR A 46 -26.19 -61.23 -43.87
N CYS A 47 -26.72 -60.76 -42.75
CA CYS A 47 -26.37 -59.48 -42.15
C CYS A 47 -25.63 -59.71 -40.84
N ILE A 48 -24.67 -58.85 -40.54
CA ILE A 48 -24.01 -58.77 -39.23
C ILE A 48 -24.14 -57.35 -38.69
N CYS A 49 -24.23 -57.19 -37.38
CA CYS A 49 -24.15 -55.86 -36.77
C CYS A 49 -22.72 -55.33 -36.86
N LEU A 50 -22.58 -54.01 -37.05
CA LEU A 50 -21.30 -53.32 -36.95
C LEU A 50 -20.77 -53.36 -35.50
N GLU A 51 -19.47 -53.09 -35.32
CA GLU A 51 -18.88 -53.00 -33.97
C GLU A 51 -19.63 -51.97 -33.11
N GLY A 52 -19.82 -52.29 -31.83
CA GLY A 52 -20.64 -51.51 -30.89
C GLY A 52 -22.14 -51.80 -30.95
N TYR A 53 -22.59 -52.70 -31.84
CA TYR A 53 -24.00 -53.08 -31.96
C TYR A 53 -24.18 -54.59 -31.82
N ARG A 54 -25.33 -55.01 -31.26
CA ARG A 54 -25.76 -56.42 -31.20
C ARG A 54 -27.10 -56.60 -31.90
N ALA A 55 -27.32 -57.79 -32.46
CA ALA A 55 -28.63 -58.14 -32.99
C ALA A 55 -29.62 -58.35 -31.84
N THR A 56 -30.87 -57.95 -32.00
CA THR A 56 -31.93 -58.13 -30.98
C THR A 56 -32.18 -59.58 -30.61
N ASN A 57 -31.94 -60.52 -31.53
CA ASN A 57 -32.02 -61.96 -31.29
C ASN A 57 -30.72 -62.56 -30.71
N ASN A 58 -29.71 -61.73 -30.40
CA ASN A 58 -28.36 -62.11 -29.95
C ASN A 58 -27.57 -63.02 -30.90
N ASN A 59 -28.03 -63.22 -32.14
CA ASN A 59 -27.29 -64.00 -33.13
C ASN A 59 -26.24 -63.13 -33.83
N LYS A 60 -25.07 -63.69 -34.12
CA LYS A 60 -23.99 -62.96 -34.80
C LYS A 60 -24.38 -62.61 -36.24
N THR A 61 -25.14 -63.48 -36.89
CA THR A 61 -25.63 -63.33 -38.27
C THR A 61 -27.15 -63.42 -38.27
N PHE A 62 -27.84 -62.61 -39.07
CA PHE A 62 -29.29 -62.68 -39.20
C PHE A 62 -29.77 -62.41 -40.62
N ILE A 63 -30.99 -62.82 -40.92
CA ILE A 63 -31.70 -62.49 -42.16
C ILE A 63 -32.77 -61.46 -41.79
N PRO A 64 -32.84 -60.30 -42.46
CA PRO A 64 -33.63 -59.15 -42.00
C PRO A 64 -35.15 -59.38 -42.01
N ASN A 65 -35.62 -60.41 -42.72
CA ASN A 65 -37.05 -60.76 -42.83
C ASN A 65 -37.67 -61.30 -41.52
N ASP A 66 -36.86 -61.51 -40.48
CA ASP A 66 -37.30 -62.06 -39.18
C ASP A 66 -37.51 -60.97 -38.09
N GLY A 67 -37.56 -59.69 -38.49
CA GLY A 67 -37.73 -58.56 -37.54
C GLY A 67 -36.52 -58.31 -36.63
N THR A 68 -35.39 -58.96 -36.90
CA THR A 68 -34.13 -58.74 -36.19
C THR A 68 -33.47 -57.45 -36.68
N PHE A 69 -33.01 -56.61 -35.76
CA PHE A 69 -32.27 -55.38 -36.06
C PHE A 69 -31.12 -55.20 -35.08
N CYS A 70 -30.21 -54.29 -35.40
CA CYS A 70 -29.07 -53.98 -34.55
C CYS A 70 -29.44 -52.91 -33.53
N THR A 71 -29.21 -53.21 -32.26
CA THR A 71 -29.31 -52.27 -31.15
C THR A 71 -27.92 -51.96 -30.64
N ASP A 72 -27.75 -50.73 -30.21
CA ASP A 72 -26.55 -50.26 -29.52
C ASP A 72 -26.23 -51.16 -28.31
N ILE A 73 -24.96 -51.46 -28.10
CA ILE A 73 -24.51 -52.16 -26.91
C ILE A 73 -24.23 -51.11 -25.85
N ASP A 74 -25.02 -51.08 -24.77
CA ASP A 74 -24.66 -50.23 -23.64
C ASP A 74 -23.44 -50.81 -22.93
N GLU A 75 -22.28 -50.26 -23.26
CA GLU A 75 -21.01 -50.70 -22.69
C GLU A 75 -20.87 -50.35 -21.20
N CYS A 76 -21.71 -49.43 -20.68
CA CYS A 76 -21.70 -48.97 -19.30
C CYS A 76 -22.55 -49.83 -18.37
N GLU A 77 -23.44 -50.70 -18.89
CA GLU A 77 -24.15 -51.70 -18.07
C GLU A 77 -23.19 -52.70 -17.41
N VAL A 78 -21.99 -52.88 -17.96
CA VAL A 78 -20.94 -53.70 -17.35
C VAL A 78 -20.06 -52.81 -16.45
N SER A 79 -20.16 -53.03 -15.13
CA SER A 79 -19.34 -52.29 -14.16
C SER A 79 -17.83 -52.46 -14.43
N SER A 80 -17.04 -51.40 -14.22
CA SER A 80 -15.55 -51.34 -14.29
C SER A 80 -14.85 -51.12 -15.66
N ARG A 81 -15.54 -50.66 -16.71
CA ARG A 81 -14.91 -50.32 -18.00
C ARG A 81 -13.98 -49.11 -17.98
N CYS A 82 -14.30 -48.11 -17.17
CA CYS A 82 -13.44 -46.94 -16.95
C CYS A 82 -12.54 -47.20 -15.73
N ARG A 83 -11.22 -47.03 -15.89
CA ARG A 83 -10.23 -47.28 -14.82
C ARG A 83 -10.35 -46.25 -13.68
N HIS A 84 -9.79 -46.59 -12.51
CA HIS A 84 -9.61 -45.78 -11.28
C HIS A 84 -10.25 -44.36 -11.30
N GLY A 85 -11.55 -44.26 -10.98
CA GLY A 85 -12.22 -42.96 -10.82
C GLY A 85 -12.82 -42.35 -12.09
N GLY A 86 -12.95 -43.12 -13.17
CA GLY A 86 -13.69 -42.70 -14.38
C GLY A 86 -15.18 -43.09 -14.36
N ARG A 87 -16.06 -42.21 -14.82
CA ARG A 87 -17.49 -42.45 -15.10
C ARG A 87 -17.68 -42.78 -16.58
N CYS A 88 -18.40 -43.88 -16.85
CA CYS A 88 -18.77 -44.30 -18.20
C CYS A 88 -20.02 -43.55 -18.68
N VAL A 89 -20.01 -43.14 -19.95
CA VAL A 89 -21.16 -42.57 -20.67
C VAL A 89 -21.32 -43.32 -21.99
N ASN A 90 -22.47 -43.97 -22.16
CA ASN A 90 -22.77 -44.72 -23.38
C ASN A 90 -23.03 -43.78 -24.55
N THR A 91 -22.50 -44.11 -25.73
CA THR A 91 -22.69 -43.35 -26.97
C THR A 91 -23.10 -44.30 -28.09
N ARG A 92 -23.60 -43.79 -29.22
CA ARG A 92 -24.05 -44.69 -30.29
C ARG A 92 -22.87 -45.42 -30.95
N GLY A 93 -22.78 -46.72 -30.72
CA GLY A 93 -21.76 -47.64 -31.22
C GLY A 93 -20.47 -47.65 -30.43
N SER A 94 -20.41 -47.00 -29.27
CA SER A 94 -19.21 -46.90 -28.44
C SER A 94 -19.52 -46.28 -27.07
N TYR A 95 -18.50 -46.04 -26.25
CA TYR A 95 -18.66 -45.35 -24.97
C TYR A 95 -17.46 -44.44 -24.69
N GLU A 96 -17.70 -43.43 -23.87
CA GLU A 96 -16.68 -42.49 -23.44
C GLU A 96 -16.55 -42.50 -21.92
N CYS A 97 -15.34 -42.30 -21.43
CA CYS A 97 -15.04 -42.14 -20.02
C CYS A 97 -14.70 -40.68 -19.71
N TYR A 98 -15.24 -40.21 -18.58
CA TYR A 98 -14.97 -38.90 -17.99
C TYR A 98 -14.40 -39.11 -16.60
N CYS A 99 -13.48 -38.27 -16.15
CA CYS A 99 -13.01 -38.35 -14.77
C CYS A 99 -14.10 -37.86 -13.81
N MET A 100 -14.26 -38.56 -12.69
CA MET A 100 -15.17 -38.12 -11.64
C MET A 100 -14.61 -36.89 -10.92
N ASP A 101 -15.48 -36.17 -10.20
CA ASP A 101 -15.08 -35.04 -9.36
C ASP A 101 -13.95 -35.45 -8.41
N GLY A 102 -12.90 -34.63 -8.33
CA GLY A 102 -11.70 -34.96 -7.57
C GLY A 102 -10.60 -35.69 -8.35
N TYR A 103 -10.81 -36.00 -9.64
CA TYR A 103 -9.83 -36.64 -10.51
C TYR A 103 -9.59 -35.81 -11.78
N LEU A 104 -8.37 -35.88 -12.32
CA LEU A 104 -7.99 -35.28 -13.61
C LEU A 104 -7.46 -36.34 -14.58
N PRO A 105 -7.66 -36.12 -15.89
CA PRO A 105 -7.13 -37.00 -16.93
C PRO A 105 -5.61 -36.83 -17.04
N LYS A 106 -4.89 -37.94 -16.93
CA LYS A 106 -3.43 -37.97 -17.07
C LYS A 106 -3.03 -38.80 -18.28
N GLY A 107 -2.19 -38.22 -19.15
CA GLY A 107 -1.60 -38.93 -20.29
C GLY A 107 -2.45 -38.93 -21.57
N GLY A 108 -3.55 -38.18 -21.63
CA GLY A 108 -4.37 -38.05 -22.81
C GLY A 108 -5.56 -37.09 -22.64
N PRO A 109 -6.48 -37.04 -23.61
CA PRO A 109 -7.62 -36.12 -23.60
C PRO A 109 -8.73 -36.57 -22.65
N GLU A 110 -9.69 -35.67 -22.42
CA GLU A 110 -11.00 -35.98 -21.84
C GLU A 110 -12.10 -35.38 -22.74
N PRO A 111 -13.16 -36.13 -23.11
CA PRO A 111 -13.38 -37.56 -22.82
C PRO A 111 -12.33 -38.50 -23.44
N PHE A 112 -12.24 -39.73 -22.92
CA PHE A 112 -11.33 -40.75 -23.43
C PHE A 112 -11.99 -42.12 -23.62
N HIS A 113 -11.46 -42.89 -24.57
CA HIS A 113 -11.84 -44.28 -24.80
C HIS A 113 -10.76 -45.23 -24.25
N PRO A 114 -11.04 -46.10 -23.25
CA PRO A 114 -10.02 -46.86 -22.50
C PRO A 114 -9.12 -47.81 -23.29
N THR A 115 -9.53 -48.20 -24.50
CA THR A 115 -8.76 -49.07 -25.41
C THR A 115 -7.94 -48.31 -26.46
N ARG A 116 -8.29 -47.04 -26.73
CA ARG A 116 -7.65 -46.21 -27.77
C ARG A 116 -6.70 -45.19 -27.15
N ASP A 117 -7.11 -44.64 -26.01
CA ASP A 117 -6.38 -43.59 -25.31
C ASP A 117 -5.64 -44.17 -24.09
N ALA A 118 -4.46 -43.62 -23.84
CA ALA A 118 -3.66 -43.96 -22.66
C ALA A 118 -4.09 -43.16 -21.41
N THR A 119 -5.18 -42.39 -21.49
CA THR A 119 -5.67 -41.55 -20.39
C THR A 119 -6.05 -42.39 -19.17
N SER A 120 -5.59 -41.97 -18.00
CA SER A 120 -6.03 -42.49 -16.71
C SER A 120 -6.45 -41.35 -15.80
N CYS A 121 -7.55 -41.54 -15.07
CA CYS A 121 -7.95 -40.59 -14.03
C CYS A 121 -7.05 -40.76 -12.82
N THR A 122 -6.49 -39.65 -12.33
CA THR A 122 -5.67 -39.60 -11.11
C THR A 122 -6.23 -38.55 -10.17
N GLU A 123 -6.18 -38.81 -8.87
CA GLU A 123 -6.62 -37.84 -7.85
C GLU A 123 -5.95 -36.48 -8.06
N ILE A 124 -6.70 -35.41 -7.85
CA ILE A 124 -6.19 -34.04 -7.96
C ILE A 124 -5.16 -33.78 -6.86
N ASP A 125 -3.96 -33.46 -7.33
CA ASP A 125 -2.82 -33.04 -6.53
C ASP A 125 -2.24 -31.77 -7.16
N CYS A 126 -2.41 -30.63 -6.49
CA CYS A 126 -1.90 -29.35 -6.95
C CYS A 126 -0.37 -29.21 -6.82
N GLY A 127 0.32 -30.19 -6.22
CA GLY A 127 1.75 -30.17 -6.00
C GLY A 127 2.19 -29.05 -5.06
N THR A 128 3.39 -28.53 -5.27
CA THR A 128 3.98 -27.48 -4.45
C THR A 128 3.27 -26.13 -4.69
N PRO A 129 2.78 -25.45 -3.64
CA PRO A 129 2.21 -24.11 -3.73
C PRO A 129 3.18 -23.08 -4.30
N PRO A 130 2.67 -21.98 -4.89
CA PRO A 130 3.51 -20.93 -5.45
C PRO A 130 4.39 -20.28 -4.38
N GLU A 131 5.63 -19.97 -4.74
CA GLU A 131 6.56 -19.25 -3.88
C GLU A 131 6.33 -17.73 -3.98
N ILE A 132 6.25 -17.05 -2.83
CA ILE A 132 6.10 -15.59 -2.75
C ILE A 132 7.43 -14.97 -2.30
N PRO A 133 8.06 -14.09 -3.10
CA PRO A 133 9.27 -13.38 -2.71
C PRO A 133 9.04 -12.58 -1.42
N GLY A 134 9.95 -12.70 -0.45
CA GLY A 134 9.77 -12.06 0.87
C GLY A 134 8.64 -12.65 1.72
N GLY A 135 7.96 -13.70 1.25
CA GLY A 135 6.90 -14.41 1.97
C GLY A 135 7.29 -15.84 2.37
N TYR A 136 6.44 -16.46 3.19
CA TYR A 136 6.55 -17.85 3.62
C TYR A 136 5.18 -18.47 3.87
N ILE A 137 5.09 -19.79 3.83
CA ILE A 137 3.88 -20.55 4.14
C ILE A 137 3.80 -20.79 5.65
N ILE A 138 2.64 -20.55 6.24
CA ILE A 138 2.38 -20.77 7.66
C ILE A 138 2.00 -22.25 7.88
N GLY A 139 2.85 -22.97 8.61
CA GLY A 139 2.60 -24.34 9.01
C GLY A 139 2.74 -25.36 7.87
N ASN A 140 2.16 -26.54 8.07
CA ASN A 140 2.19 -27.64 7.10
C ASN A 140 0.96 -27.59 6.20
N TYR A 141 1.08 -28.13 4.98
CA TYR A 141 -0.01 -28.16 4.01
C TYR A 141 -0.16 -29.51 3.31
N THR A 142 -1.32 -29.71 2.71
CA THR A 142 -1.60 -30.79 1.77
C THR A 142 -1.98 -30.20 0.42
N SER A 143 -1.76 -30.94 -0.65
CA SER A 143 -2.01 -30.51 -2.02
C SER A 143 -3.25 -31.15 -2.66
N ARG A 144 -4.08 -31.82 -1.85
CA ARG A 144 -5.35 -32.42 -2.28
C ARG A 144 -6.36 -31.33 -2.65
N LEU A 145 -7.30 -31.65 -3.52
CA LEU A 145 -8.41 -30.77 -3.90
C LEU A 145 -9.05 -30.08 -2.68
N GLY A 146 -9.22 -28.76 -2.75
CA GLY A 146 -9.85 -27.95 -1.72
C GLY A 146 -8.96 -27.65 -0.51
N SER A 147 -7.73 -28.17 -0.45
CA SER A 147 -6.76 -27.79 0.58
C SER A 147 -6.40 -26.32 0.45
N GLN A 148 -6.15 -25.65 1.56
CA GLN A 148 -5.78 -24.24 1.61
C GLN A 148 -4.39 -24.08 2.22
N VAL A 149 -3.62 -23.14 1.68
CA VAL A 149 -2.34 -22.70 2.23
C VAL A 149 -2.42 -21.23 2.61
N HIS A 150 -1.90 -20.93 3.80
CA HIS A 150 -1.84 -19.57 4.33
C HIS A 150 -0.42 -19.04 4.19
N TYR A 151 -0.30 -17.80 3.72
CA TYR A 151 0.97 -17.12 3.54
C TYR A 151 1.10 -15.95 4.51
N ALA A 152 2.35 -15.65 4.88
CA ALA A 152 2.71 -14.45 5.60
C ALA A 152 3.98 -13.82 5.01
N CYS A 153 4.12 -12.51 5.18
CA CYS A 153 5.37 -11.83 4.86
C CYS A 153 6.42 -12.09 5.95
N LYS A 154 7.67 -12.28 5.54
CA LYS A 154 8.81 -12.42 6.45
C LYS A 154 9.01 -11.12 7.24
N GLU A 155 9.74 -11.22 8.34
CA GLU A 155 10.12 -10.05 9.13
C GLU A 155 10.82 -8.99 8.25
N GLY A 156 10.40 -7.73 8.39
CA GLY A 156 10.89 -6.64 7.55
C GLY A 156 10.17 -6.49 6.21
N PHE A 157 9.15 -7.31 5.91
CA PHE A 157 8.29 -7.17 4.74
C PHE A 157 6.83 -6.95 5.14
N PHE A 158 6.10 -6.16 4.35
CA PHE A 158 4.67 -5.92 4.53
C PHE A 158 3.90 -6.10 3.22
N SER A 159 2.59 -6.29 3.33
CA SER A 159 1.66 -6.33 2.21
C SER A 159 0.33 -5.71 2.65
N ASP A 160 -0.23 -4.82 1.84
CA ASP A 160 -1.58 -4.27 2.04
C ASP A 160 -2.68 -5.21 1.52
N SER A 161 -2.32 -6.29 0.83
CA SER A 161 -3.26 -7.29 0.34
C SER A 161 -3.70 -8.22 1.47
N GLU A 162 -5.02 -8.31 1.68
CA GLU A 162 -5.67 -9.29 2.56
C GLU A 162 -5.72 -10.71 1.95
N ASP A 163 -5.40 -10.83 0.65
CA ASP A 163 -5.38 -12.09 -0.09
C ASP A 163 -4.15 -12.93 0.29
N THR A 164 -4.25 -13.67 1.40
CA THR A 164 -3.17 -14.44 2.01
C THR A 164 -3.37 -15.95 1.89
N VAL A 165 -4.45 -16.40 1.23
CA VAL A 165 -4.85 -17.82 1.19
C VAL A 165 -4.97 -18.28 -0.25
N SER A 166 -4.21 -19.32 -0.62
CA SER A 166 -4.38 -19.99 -1.91
C SER A 166 -5.03 -21.35 -1.70
N SER A 167 -6.03 -21.68 -2.53
CA SER A 167 -6.72 -22.97 -2.49
C SER A 167 -6.31 -23.85 -3.67
N CYS A 168 -6.26 -25.17 -3.44
CA CYS A 168 -6.08 -26.13 -4.51
C CYS A 168 -7.40 -26.31 -5.30
N THR A 169 -7.37 -26.00 -6.59
CA THR A 169 -8.56 -25.95 -7.46
C THR A 169 -8.88 -27.28 -8.14
N ALA A 170 -10.08 -27.37 -8.71
CA ALA A 170 -10.53 -28.51 -9.50
C ALA A 170 -9.72 -28.75 -10.79
N VAL A 171 -8.94 -27.77 -11.25
CA VAL A 171 -8.05 -27.91 -12.42
C VAL A 171 -6.65 -28.39 -12.04
N GLY A 172 -6.39 -28.68 -10.76
CA GLY A 172 -5.11 -29.19 -10.29
C GLY A 172 -4.02 -28.13 -10.18
N THR A 173 -4.41 -26.86 -10.02
CA THR A 173 -3.47 -25.77 -9.74
C THR A 173 -3.88 -25.02 -8.48
N TRP A 174 -2.91 -24.41 -7.81
CA TRP A 174 -3.15 -23.45 -6.74
C TRP A 174 -3.75 -22.15 -7.31
N GLU A 175 -4.71 -21.56 -6.60
CA GLU A 175 -5.28 -20.26 -6.96
C GLU A 175 -4.20 -19.18 -6.97
N SER A 176 -4.28 -18.28 -7.95
CA SER A 176 -3.35 -17.15 -8.07
C SER A 176 -3.61 -16.13 -6.96
N LEU A 177 -2.58 -15.84 -6.18
CA LEU A 177 -2.60 -14.85 -5.11
C LEU A 177 -2.20 -13.46 -5.61
N LYS A 178 -2.81 -12.42 -5.03
CA LYS A 178 -2.38 -11.02 -5.17
C LYS A 178 -1.40 -10.58 -4.08
N LEU A 179 -1.02 -11.48 -3.18
CA LEU A 179 -0.07 -11.21 -2.12
C LEU A 179 1.29 -10.79 -2.70
N ASN A 180 1.72 -9.58 -2.36
CA ASN A 180 3.04 -9.07 -2.74
C ASN A 180 3.74 -8.51 -1.51
N CYS A 181 4.71 -9.26 -0.98
CA CYS A 181 5.49 -8.84 0.18
C CYS A 181 6.59 -7.88 -0.26
N GLN A 182 6.45 -6.62 0.15
CA GLN A 182 7.42 -5.55 -0.13
C GLN A 182 8.26 -5.28 1.11
N GLU A 183 9.55 -4.98 0.94
CA GLU A 183 10.41 -4.60 2.06
C GLU A 183 9.86 -3.32 2.72
N ILE A 184 9.87 -3.28 4.06
CA ILE A 184 9.36 -2.15 4.84
C ILE A 184 10.34 -0.99 4.71
N ASP A 185 9.89 0.02 3.98
CA ASP A 185 10.53 1.33 3.87
C ASP A 185 9.46 2.40 4.10
N CYS A 186 9.50 3.05 5.26
CA CYS A 186 8.56 4.10 5.61
C CYS A 186 8.79 5.41 4.82
N GLY A 187 9.84 5.48 4.00
CA GLY A 187 10.20 6.68 3.25
C GLY A 187 10.52 7.86 4.18
N ARG A 188 10.13 9.06 3.74
CA ARG A 188 10.40 10.30 4.48
C ARG A 188 9.48 10.42 5.71
N PRO A 189 10.02 10.71 6.90
CA PRO A 189 9.27 10.99 8.11
C PRO A 189 8.28 12.15 7.93
N PRO A 190 7.16 12.14 8.68
CA PRO A 190 6.14 13.18 8.58
C PRO A 190 6.65 14.54 9.04
N GLU A 191 6.20 15.61 8.38
CA GLU A 191 6.52 16.96 8.82
C GLU A 191 5.76 17.31 10.10
N VAL A 192 6.45 17.95 11.06
CA VAL A 192 5.88 18.42 12.32
C VAL A 192 5.94 19.95 12.33
N GLN A 193 4.80 20.59 12.59
CA GLN A 193 4.74 22.05 12.62
C GLN A 193 5.67 22.64 13.69
N HIS A 194 6.40 23.69 13.32
CA HIS A 194 7.37 24.38 14.17
C HIS A 194 8.47 23.47 14.73
N ALA A 195 8.80 22.38 14.02
CA ALA A 195 9.90 21.50 14.36
C ALA A 195 10.72 21.14 13.12
N VAL A 196 11.97 20.78 13.34
CA VAL A 196 12.89 20.27 12.31
C VAL A 196 13.33 18.87 12.67
N LEU A 197 13.54 18.05 11.64
CA LEU A 197 14.04 16.69 11.80
C LEU A 197 15.54 16.70 12.13
N GLU A 198 15.91 15.97 13.16
CA GLU A 198 17.28 15.87 13.68
C GLU A 198 18.05 14.73 12.98
N GLY A 199 19.04 15.08 12.14
CA GLY A 199 20.00 14.13 11.55
C GLY A 199 19.49 13.30 10.35
N ASN A 200 20.31 12.34 9.90
CA ASN A 200 19.94 11.38 8.85
C ASN A 200 19.16 10.22 9.46
N HIS A 201 18.01 9.89 8.89
CA HIS A 201 17.11 8.84 9.39
C HIS A 201 17.17 7.62 8.47
N SER A 202 17.20 6.44 9.08
CA SER A 202 16.82 5.21 8.39
C SER A 202 15.30 5.15 8.31
N SER A 203 14.79 4.60 7.22
CA SER A 203 13.36 4.36 7.00
C SER A 203 12.98 2.88 7.13
N ARG A 204 13.93 2.02 7.55
CA ARG A 204 13.70 0.60 7.84
C ARG A 204 12.78 0.41 9.05
N LEU A 205 12.15 -0.75 9.14
CA LEU A 205 11.32 -1.16 10.28
C LEU A 205 11.96 -0.83 11.64
N GLY A 206 11.21 -0.16 12.52
CA GLY A 206 11.64 0.20 13.88
C GLY A 206 12.56 1.41 13.97
N SER A 207 12.94 2.02 12.84
CA SER A 207 13.72 3.26 12.85
C SER A 207 12.94 4.40 13.51
N VAL A 208 13.65 5.30 14.20
CA VAL A 208 13.06 6.41 14.94
C VAL A 208 13.54 7.74 14.37
N ALA A 209 12.59 8.58 13.96
CA ALA A 209 12.81 9.96 13.55
C ALA A 209 12.65 10.89 14.77
N HIS A 210 13.66 11.72 15.04
CA HIS A 210 13.66 12.66 16.15
C HIS A 210 13.44 14.08 15.66
N TYR A 211 12.58 14.85 16.33
CA TYR A 211 12.30 16.23 15.97
C TYR A 211 12.71 17.18 17.10
N VAL A 212 13.20 18.35 16.71
CA VAL A 212 13.59 19.44 17.60
C VAL A 212 12.74 20.66 17.25
N CYS A 213 12.09 21.26 18.26
CA CYS A 213 11.30 22.46 18.04
C CYS A 213 12.18 23.63 17.56
N LEU A 214 11.62 24.44 16.68
CA LEU A 214 12.22 25.69 16.23
C LEU A 214 12.35 26.67 17.40
N GLU A 215 13.23 27.67 17.23
CA GLU A 215 13.40 28.70 18.24
C GLU A 215 12.10 29.44 18.55
N GLY A 216 11.79 29.61 19.83
CA GLY A 216 10.53 30.20 20.30
C GLY A 216 9.42 29.18 20.60
N PHE A 217 9.66 27.89 20.34
CA PHE A 217 8.72 26.81 20.62
C PHE A 217 9.33 25.74 21.54
N GLU A 218 8.47 25.04 22.28
CA GLU A 218 8.85 23.90 23.12
C GLU A 218 7.86 22.74 22.99
N SER A 219 8.27 21.56 23.46
CA SER A 219 7.41 20.37 23.51
C SER A 219 7.14 19.97 24.97
N PRO A 220 6.05 20.47 25.59
CA PRO A 220 5.74 20.21 27.00
C PRO A 220 5.55 18.71 27.30
N GLY A 221 5.09 17.96 26.29
CA GLY A 221 4.84 16.52 26.37
C GLY A 221 6.07 15.62 26.22
N GLY A 222 7.28 16.17 26.14
CA GLY A 222 8.52 15.40 26.02
C GLY A 222 9.12 15.40 24.61
N LYS A 223 9.93 14.39 24.27
CA LYS A 223 10.64 14.32 22.97
C LYS A 223 9.65 13.95 21.86
N ILE A 224 9.59 14.75 20.80
CA ILE A 224 8.77 14.46 19.62
C ILE A 224 9.52 13.43 18.77
N THR A 225 8.95 12.24 18.62
CA THR A 225 9.52 11.16 17.82
C THR A 225 8.46 10.48 16.96
N SER A 226 8.85 10.03 15.77
CA SER A 226 8.03 9.15 14.93
C SER A 226 8.74 7.83 14.73
N VAL A 227 8.01 6.73 14.70
CA VAL A 227 8.57 5.37 14.58
C VAL A 227 8.05 4.70 13.33
N CYS A 228 8.95 4.12 12.54
CA CYS A 228 8.59 3.35 11.35
C CYS A 228 7.93 2.02 11.76
N THR A 229 6.69 1.82 11.32
CA THR A 229 5.86 0.68 11.74
C THR A 229 5.97 -0.51 10.79
N GLU A 230 5.40 -1.65 11.22
CA GLU A 230 5.28 -2.87 10.42
C GLU A 230 4.44 -2.71 9.14
N LYS A 231 3.67 -1.62 9.03
CA LYS A 231 2.85 -1.31 7.85
C LYS A 231 3.56 -0.44 6.80
N GLY A 232 4.88 -0.23 6.93
CA GLY A 232 5.59 0.70 6.02
C GLY A 232 5.15 2.17 6.18
N THR A 233 4.61 2.55 7.33
CA THR A 233 4.20 3.93 7.62
C THR A 233 4.81 4.45 8.91
N TRP A 234 5.10 5.74 8.95
CA TRP A 234 5.55 6.43 10.16
C TRP A 234 4.37 6.67 11.11
N ARG A 235 4.48 6.17 12.34
CA ARG A 235 3.58 6.53 13.43
C ARG A 235 3.97 7.90 13.96
N ALA A 236 3.11 8.89 13.73
CA ALA A 236 3.32 10.25 14.23
C ALA A 236 3.26 10.31 15.76
N SER A 237 4.03 11.24 16.33
CA SER A 237 3.93 11.59 17.75
C SER A 237 2.61 12.32 18.01
N ALA A 238 1.99 12.07 19.16
CA ALA A 238 0.86 12.89 19.64
C ALA A 238 1.33 14.28 20.16
N SER A 239 2.63 14.46 20.38
CA SER A 239 3.20 15.71 20.87
C SER A 239 3.51 16.66 19.71
N SER A 240 3.17 17.93 19.90
CA SER A 240 3.48 19.03 18.98
C SER A 240 4.26 20.12 19.70
N CYS A 241 4.91 20.98 18.92
CA CYS A 241 5.59 22.15 19.45
C CYS A 241 4.58 23.26 19.73
N SER A 242 4.56 23.77 20.96
CA SER A 242 3.77 24.93 21.38
C SER A 242 4.66 26.15 21.51
N GLU A 243 4.12 27.33 21.22
CA GLU A 243 4.83 28.60 21.43
C GLU A 243 5.21 28.77 22.91
N ILE A 244 6.44 29.24 23.14
CA ILE A 244 6.90 29.66 24.46
C ILE A 244 6.45 31.10 24.66
N ILE A 245 5.52 31.32 25.58
CA ILE A 245 5.10 32.67 26.00
C ILE A 245 5.89 33.05 27.23
N ILE A 246 6.71 34.09 27.11
CA ILE A 246 7.51 34.61 28.23
C ILE A 246 6.65 35.52 29.10
N GLU A 247 6.57 35.22 30.39
CA GLU A 247 5.94 36.08 31.38
C GLU A 247 6.97 37.06 31.97
N ILE A 248 6.71 38.36 31.78
CA ILE A 248 7.47 39.45 32.36
C ILE A 248 6.76 39.87 33.66
N ASN A 249 7.42 39.64 34.79
CA ASN A 249 6.84 39.84 36.11
C ASN A 249 7.70 40.80 36.96
N GLU A 250 7.13 41.27 38.07
CA GLU A 250 7.83 42.11 39.06
C GLU A 250 8.57 43.31 38.46
N VAL A 251 7.92 44.04 37.54
CA VAL A 251 8.55 45.21 36.93
C VAL A 251 8.61 46.36 37.93
N SER A 252 9.80 46.94 38.09
CA SER A 252 10.11 47.99 39.05
C SER A 252 10.91 49.12 38.41
N VAL A 253 10.71 50.32 38.93
CA VAL A 253 11.44 51.52 38.52
C VAL A 253 12.41 51.91 39.62
N PHE A 254 13.65 52.23 39.24
CA PHE A 254 14.65 52.75 40.15
C PHE A 254 15.43 53.90 39.49
N ASN A 255 16.03 54.77 40.31
CA ASN A 255 16.81 55.92 39.85
C ASN A 255 16.05 56.84 38.84
N ASN A 256 14.72 56.92 38.98
CA ASN A 256 13.76 57.68 38.16
C ASN A 256 13.70 57.36 36.65
N THR A 257 14.74 56.77 36.06
CA THR A 257 14.82 56.49 34.61
C THR A 257 15.16 55.03 34.27
N CYS A 258 15.46 54.19 35.28
CA CYS A 258 15.84 52.80 35.06
C CYS A 258 14.70 51.85 35.38
N VAL A 259 14.52 50.83 34.54
CA VAL A 259 13.52 49.78 34.71
C VAL A 259 14.22 48.43 34.90
N ARG A 260 13.67 47.63 35.82
CA ARG A 260 14.10 46.26 36.12
C ARG A 260 12.90 45.34 36.14
N TRP A 261 13.02 44.16 35.53
CA TRP A 261 11.96 43.14 35.57
C TRP A 261 12.55 41.76 35.84
N GLN A 262 11.68 40.83 36.20
CA GLN A 262 12.02 39.42 36.33
C GLN A 262 11.32 38.61 35.24
N ILE A 263 11.98 37.53 34.82
CA ILE A 263 11.37 36.52 33.96
C ILE A 263 11.17 35.23 34.76
N ASN A 264 9.95 34.69 34.74
CA ASN A 264 9.69 33.40 35.38
C ASN A 264 10.36 32.26 34.58
N PRO A 265 10.93 31.25 35.26
CA PRO A 265 11.82 30.31 34.61
C PRO A 265 11.05 29.23 33.86
N GLY A 266 11.55 28.90 32.68
CA GLY A 266 11.23 27.65 31.98
C GLY A 266 12.50 26.89 31.62
N ARG A 267 13.26 27.37 30.63
CA ARG A 267 14.41 26.63 30.08
C ARG A 267 15.35 27.46 29.20
N ILE A 268 15.30 28.79 29.29
CA ILE A 268 15.98 29.66 28.33
C ILE A 268 17.39 29.97 28.87
N ASN A 269 18.38 29.18 28.45
CA ASN A 269 19.82 29.46 28.66
C ASN A 269 20.43 30.25 27.48
N SER A 270 19.61 30.97 26.72
CA SER A 270 20.01 31.75 25.55
C SER A 270 19.76 33.23 25.79
N LYS A 271 20.52 34.09 25.10
CA LYS A 271 20.30 35.54 25.09
C LYS A 271 18.87 35.84 24.60
N ILE A 272 18.15 36.70 25.31
CA ILE A 272 16.81 37.17 24.96
C ILE A 272 16.94 38.62 24.51
N GLU A 273 16.34 38.91 23.35
CA GLU A 273 16.19 40.27 22.85
C GLU A 273 14.83 40.83 23.27
N TYR A 274 14.85 42.04 23.83
CA TYR A 274 13.68 42.79 24.26
C TYR A 274 13.53 44.04 23.41
N VAL A 275 12.29 44.37 23.05
CA VAL A 275 11.89 45.60 22.38
C VAL A 275 11.11 46.44 23.40
N ILE A 276 11.65 47.61 23.73
CA ILE A 276 11.10 48.53 24.71
C ILE A 276 10.57 49.75 23.96
N TYR A 277 9.25 49.85 23.86
CA TYR A 277 8.57 50.97 23.21
C TYR A 277 8.24 52.05 24.23
N ILE A 278 8.69 53.28 23.99
CA ILE A 278 8.55 54.41 24.91
C ILE A 278 7.69 55.46 24.24
N LYS A 279 6.64 55.91 24.93
CA LYS A 279 5.76 56.99 24.48
C LYS A 279 5.61 58.07 25.54
N GLY A 280 6.12 59.25 25.25
CA GLY A 280 6.01 60.44 26.09
C GLY A 280 4.78 61.27 25.73
N GLN A 281 3.95 61.55 26.72
CA GLN A 281 2.79 62.42 26.60
C GLN A 281 3.10 63.76 27.29
N ARG A 282 3.39 64.80 26.51
CA ARG A 282 3.49 66.18 27.01
C ARG A 282 2.09 66.80 27.10
N LEU A 283 1.89 67.68 28.09
CA LEU A 283 0.61 68.33 28.38
C LEU A 283 0.17 69.37 27.33
N ASP A 284 1.05 69.76 26.40
CA ASP A 284 0.77 70.73 25.33
C ASP A 284 0.30 70.05 24.02
N PRO A 285 -0.87 70.42 23.45
CA PRO A 285 -1.45 69.72 22.29
C PRO A 285 -0.79 69.97 20.92
N LEU A 286 0.27 70.79 20.84
CA LEU A 286 0.75 71.35 19.56
C LEU A 286 2.08 70.77 19.03
N GLU A 287 2.75 69.88 19.76
CA GLU A 287 4.00 69.23 19.32
C GLU A 287 3.89 67.69 19.40
N SER A 288 4.59 67.00 18.50
CA SER A 288 4.57 65.53 18.43
C SER A 288 5.10 64.92 19.73
N GLY A 289 4.36 63.95 20.30
CA GLY A 289 4.83 63.17 21.45
C GLY A 289 6.18 62.50 21.19
N HIS A 290 6.96 62.29 22.24
CA HIS A 290 8.25 61.61 22.17
C HIS A 290 8.02 60.10 21.99
N GLU A 291 8.34 59.53 20.84
CA GLU A 291 8.23 58.08 20.60
C GLU A 291 9.60 57.51 20.23
N GLU A 292 10.04 56.50 20.99
CA GLU A 292 11.35 55.86 20.81
C GLU A 292 11.24 54.34 21.06
N THR A 293 12.12 53.55 20.44
CA THR A 293 12.24 52.11 20.70
C THR A 293 13.67 51.76 21.05
N VAL A 294 13.86 51.07 22.18
CA VAL A 294 15.17 50.62 22.67
C VAL A 294 15.22 49.09 22.62
N ASN A 295 16.28 48.54 22.02
CA ASN A 295 16.51 47.10 21.98
C ASN A 295 17.54 46.69 23.05
N LEU A 296 17.24 45.66 23.82
CA LEU A 296 18.13 45.12 24.85
C LEU A 296 18.29 43.61 24.65
N THR A 297 19.53 43.14 24.50
CA THR A 297 19.84 41.72 24.42
C THR A 297 20.59 41.27 25.67
N THR A 298 20.01 40.36 26.46
CA THR A 298 20.61 39.91 27.71
C THR A 298 20.28 38.45 28.02
N GLU A 299 21.18 37.79 28.74
CA GLU A 299 20.98 36.46 29.33
C GLU A 299 20.60 36.52 30.83
N SER A 300 20.51 37.74 31.38
CA SER A 300 20.12 37.97 32.78
C SER A 300 18.66 37.59 33.02
N ARG A 301 18.41 36.90 34.13
CA ARG A 301 17.05 36.63 34.63
C ARG A 301 16.39 37.86 35.27
N THR A 302 17.18 38.88 35.57
CA THR A 302 16.70 40.18 36.04
C THR A 302 17.30 41.28 35.17
N PRO A 303 16.82 41.48 33.93
CA PRO A 303 17.31 42.55 33.07
C PRO A 303 17.12 43.93 33.69
N GLU A 304 18.05 44.82 33.39
CA GLU A 304 18.02 46.23 33.81
C GLU A 304 18.42 47.11 32.62
N VAL A 305 17.73 48.23 32.44
CA VAL A 305 18.07 49.25 31.43
C VAL A 305 17.63 50.63 31.92
N CYS A 306 18.49 51.62 31.69
CA CYS A 306 18.19 53.02 31.96
C CYS A 306 17.82 53.73 30.66
N LEU A 307 16.68 54.40 30.65
CA LEU A 307 16.11 55.06 29.49
C LEU A 307 16.50 56.55 29.50
N ASP A 308 16.79 57.12 28.33
CA ASP A 308 17.07 58.54 28.21
C ASP A 308 15.73 59.31 28.10
N LEU A 309 15.24 59.79 29.25
CA LEU A 309 13.92 60.41 29.36
C LEU A 309 14.05 61.92 29.60
N SER A 310 13.27 62.70 28.86
CA SER A 310 13.19 64.16 29.07
C SER A 310 12.53 64.47 30.41
N GLN A 311 13.01 65.53 31.08
CA GLN A 311 12.50 65.96 32.38
C GLN A 311 11.07 66.52 32.28
N GLY A 312 10.28 66.38 33.35
CA GLY A 312 8.91 66.89 33.45
C GLY A 312 7.88 66.25 32.50
N THR A 313 8.12 65.03 32.00
CA THR A 313 7.25 64.36 31.02
C THR A 313 6.76 63.01 31.56
N ASN A 314 5.50 62.67 31.26
CA ASN A 314 4.92 61.36 31.58
C ASN A 314 5.20 60.41 30.42
N TYR A 315 5.76 59.24 30.74
CA TYR A 315 6.11 58.22 29.76
C TYR A 315 5.33 56.94 30.04
N THR A 316 4.78 56.35 28.99
CA THR A 316 4.31 54.96 28.99
C THR A 316 5.39 54.11 28.33
N VAL A 317 5.91 53.12 29.05
CA VAL A 317 6.94 52.19 28.57
C VAL A 317 6.33 50.81 28.46
N ASN A 318 6.37 50.24 27.25
CA ASN A 318 5.92 48.89 26.94
C ASN A 318 7.14 48.00 26.67
N ILE A 319 7.32 46.98 27.49
CA ILE A 319 8.42 46.02 27.41
C ILE A 319 7.89 44.71 26.86
N SER A 320 8.45 44.26 25.75
CA SER A 320 8.11 42.98 25.11
C SER A 320 9.36 42.27 24.60
N THR A 321 9.27 40.99 24.29
CA THR A 321 10.36 40.25 23.63
C THR A 321 10.29 40.42 22.11
N ALA A 322 11.45 40.38 21.45
CA ALA A 322 11.53 40.42 19.99
C ALA A 322 11.18 39.05 19.37
N PRO A 323 10.55 39.02 18.17
CA PRO A 323 10.35 37.78 17.41
C PRO A 323 11.67 37.04 17.15
N PRO A 324 11.70 35.69 17.16
CA PRO A 324 10.56 34.75 17.14
C PRO A 324 9.92 34.48 18.50
N ARG A 325 10.46 35.03 19.59
CA ARG A 325 9.91 34.86 20.93
C ARG A 325 8.73 35.80 21.14
N ARG A 326 7.75 35.36 21.92
CA ARG A 326 6.61 36.19 22.32
C ARG A 326 6.59 36.33 23.83
N SER A 327 6.09 37.47 24.29
CA SER A 327 5.84 37.72 25.70
C SER A 327 4.49 38.41 25.86
N VAL A 328 3.92 38.30 27.05
CA VAL A 328 2.87 39.26 27.45
C VAL A 328 3.57 40.60 27.70
N PRO A 329 3.21 41.68 27.00
CA PRO A 329 3.85 42.98 27.17
C PRO A 329 3.61 43.52 28.58
N ALA A 330 4.67 43.98 29.23
CA ALA A 330 4.56 44.69 30.51
C ALA A 330 4.54 46.19 30.26
N VAL A 331 3.55 46.88 30.83
CA VAL A 331 3.36 48.33 30.67
C VAL A 331 3.60 49.03 32.00
N ILE A 332 4.45 50.05 31.99
CA ILE A 332 4.79 50.88 33.16
C ILE A 332 4.63 52.35 32.79
N GLU A 333 4.14 53.13 33.76
CA GLU A 333 4.10 54.59 33.67
C GLU A 333 5.23 55.20 34.50
N LEU A 334 5.97 56.12 33.90
CA LEU A 334 7.10 56.84 34.50
C LEU A 334 6.83 58.34 34.45
N GLN A 335 7.12 59.04 35.55
CA GLN A 335 7.05 60.51 35.59
C GLN A 335 8.42 61.07 35.97
N THR A 336 9.02 61.85 35.07
CA THR A 336 10.31 62.50 35.33
C THR A 336 10.08 63.82 36.08
N ALA A 337 10.90 64.09 37.10
CA ALA A 337 10.79 65.33 37.87
C ALA A 337 11.08 66.55 36.97
N ALA A 338 10.28 67.61 37.09
CA ALA A 338 10.56 68.89 36.46
C ALA A 338 11.74 69.57 37.19
N MET A 339 12.67 70.19 36.45
CA MET A 339 13.69 71.04 37.05
C MET A 339 13.03 72.17 37.86
N PRO A 340 13.47 72.44 39.10
CA PRO A 340 13.13 73.69 39.76
C PRO A 340 13.77 74.83 38.98
N SER A 341 12.96 75.81 38.57
CA SER A 341 13.40 77.00 37.83
C SER A 341 14.42 77.80 38.63
N VAL A 342 15.71 77.70 38.27
CA VAL A 342 16.77 78.57 38.80
C VAL A 342 16.78 79.86 37.99
N GLY A 343 16.36 80.96 38.62
CA GLY A 343 16.48 82.30 38.05
C GLY A 343 17.94 82.74 37.97
N LEU A 344 18.33 83.36 36.87
CA LEU A 344 19.65 83.99 36.73
C LEU A 344 19.51 85.37 36.06
N LEU A 345 19.76 86.40 36.88
CA LEU A 345 20.01 87.77 36.49
C LEU A 345 21.23 87.85 35.54
N HIS A 346 21.15 88.74 34.57
CA HIS A 346 22.24 89.22 33.72
C HIS A 346 23.25 90.07 34.51
N GLN A 347 24.56 89.88 34.27
CA GLN A 347 25.47 90.89 33.67
C GLN A 347 26.91 90.34 33.44
N PRO A 348 27.73 90.98 32.57
CA PRO A 348 28.79 90.31 31.80
C PRO A 348 30.26 90.72 32.14
N GLY A 349 31.19 89.78 31.87
CA GLY A 349 32.48 89.98 31.17
C GLY A 349 33.66 90.70 31.84
N SER A 350 34.81 90.00 31.92
CA SER A 350 36.14 90.61 31.66
C SER A 350 37.20 89.57 31.28
N GLN A 351 38.04 89.96 30.31
CA GLN A 351 38.95 89.20 29.45
C GLN A 351 40.17 88.51 30.11
N SER A 352 40.65 87.48 29.41
CA SER A 352 41.98 86.88 29.49
C SER A 352 43.06 87.72 28.79
N LYS A 353 44.33 87.51 29.16
CA LYS A 353 45.49 87.74 28.27
C LYS A 353 46.59 86.69 28.50
N ASP A 354 47.02 86.13 27.37
CA ASP A 354 48.01 85.07 27.18
C ASP A 354 49.47 85.52 27.40
N ASP A 355 50.39 84.55 27.54
CA ASP A 355 51.69 84.67 26.88
C ASP A 355 52.27 83.29 26.47
N LYS A 356 52.65 83.24 25.18
CA LYS A 356 53.58 82.31 24.49
C LYS A 356 53.14 80.88 24.16
N GLY A 357 52.88 80.68 22.87
CA GLY A 357 52.63 79.40 22.25
C GLY A 357 53.88 78.63 21.79
N GLN A 358 53.67 77.34 21.58
CA GLN A 358 54.15 76.59 20.42
C GLN A 358 53.28 75.34 20.24
N SER A 359 52.88 75.12 18.99
CA SER A 359 52.09 74.01 18.47
C SER A 359 53.01 72.84 18.10
N CYS A 360 52.60 71.59 18.32
CA CYS A 360 52.22 70.66 17.24
C CYS A 360 52.03 69.19 17.70
N SER A 361 50.95 68.60 17.14
CA SER A 361 50.73 67.22 16.68
C SER A 361 50.90 66.04 17.67
N GLN A 362 49.82 65.32 18.02
CA GLN A 362 49.03 64.31 17.26
C GLN A 362 49.55 62.87 17.40
N LEU A 363 48.57 61.97 17.44
CA LEU A 363 48.60 60.50 17.22
C LEU A 363 49.03 59.62 18.39
N VAL A 364 48.04 58.99 19.04
CA VAL A 364 48.22 57.67 19.63
C VAL A 364 47.09 56.76 19.12
N LYS A 365 47.47 55.85 18.22
CA LYS A 365 46.74 54.61 17.96
C LYS A 365 47.32 53.53 18.89
N GLY A 366 46.44 52.88 19.65
CA GLY A 366 46.35 51.43 19.64
C GLY A 366 47.18 50.61 20.64
N VAL A 367 46.43 49.74 21.31
CA VAL A 367 46.69 48.33 21.68
C VAL A 367 47.13 48.06 23.13
N TRP A 368 46.49 46.99 23.64
CA TRP A 368 46.40 46.37 24.95
C TRP A 368 47.67 45.67 25.47
N HIS A 369 47.53 45.20 26.72
CA HIS A 369 48.30 44.27 27.56
C HIS A 369 49.06 44.99 28.68
N GLU A 370 48.92 44.65 29.96
CA GLU A 370 48.25 43.54 30.68
C GLU A 370 47.85 44.05 32.07
#